data_AF-A0A7C3PUK5-F1
#
_entry.id   AF-A0A7C3PUK5-F1
#
_cell.length_a   1.000
_cell.length_b   1.000
_cell.length_c   1.000
_cell.angle_alpha   90.00
_cell.angle_beta   90.00
_cell.angle_gamma   90.00
#
_symmetry.space_group_name_H-M   'P 1'
#
loop_
_entity.id
_entity.type
_entity.pdbx_description
1 polymer ?
#
loop_
_entity_poly.entity_id
_entity_poly.type
_entity_poly.pdbx_seq_one_letter_code
_entity_poly.pdbx_strand_id
1 'polypeptide(L)'
;MTEQEALIERLMVQHQEFRHLKEEHQQYEQELAALQRSPFLSADQQWRISELKKLKLMAKDRMEAILREARGLQKSAQATA
;
A
#
# COMPACT_ATOMS: atom_id res chain seq x y z
N MET A 1 -3.26 9.10 18.31
CA MET A 1 -2.13 8.39 17.68
C MET A 1 -2.29 6.92 17.99
N THR A 2 -2.81 6.14 17.05
CA THR A 2 -2.88 4.68 17.20
C THR A 2 -1.47 4.09 17.07
N GLU A 3 -1.22 2.96 17.74
CA GLU A 3 0.06 2.24 17.66
C GLU A 3 0.42 1.86 16.21
N GLN A 4 -0.62 1.68 15.38
CA GLN A 4 -0.51 1.41 13.96
C GLN A 4 -0.05 2.63 13.15
N GLU A 5 -0.54 3.83 13.45
CA GLU A 5 -0.05 5.07 12.84
C GLU A 5 1.41 5.33 13.17
N ALA A 6 1.82 5.15 14.43
CA ALA A 6 3.22 5.33 14.85
C ALA A 6 4.16 4.34 14.14
N LEU A 7 3.71 3.09 13.95
CA LEU A 7 4.45 2.09 13.19
C LEU A 7 4.58 2.47 11.72
N ILE A 8 3.49 2.97 11.12
CA ILE A 8 3.48 3.46 9.74
C ILE A 8 4.46 4.63 9.58
N GLU A 9 4.45 5.62 10.48
CA GLU A 9 5.38 6.75 10.43
C GLU A 9 6.85 6.30 10.52
N ARG A 10 7.14 5.36 11.43
CA ARG A 10 8.49 4.80 11.54
C ARG A 10 8.90 4.02 10.30
N LEU A 11 8.01 3.19 9.74
CA LEU A 11 8.26 2.46 8.50
C LEU A 11 8.43 3.40 7.30
N MET A 12 7.68 4.49 7.25
CA MET A 12 7.86 5.53 6.23
C MET A 12 9.29 6.10 6.28
N VAL A 13 9.85 6.31 7.48
CA VAL A 13 11.23 6.80 7.63
C VAL A 13 12.27 5.71 7.35
N GLN A 14 12.10 4.53 7.94
CA GLN A 14 13.11 3.47 7.97
C GLN A 14 13.06 2.52 6.76
N HIS A 15 11.93 2.42 6.05
CA HIS A 15 11.70 1.43 5.01
C HIS A 15 11.32 2.11 3.69
N GLN A 16 12.30 2.29 2.81
CA GLN A 16 12.10 2.96 1.51
C GLN A 16 11.07 2.24 0.64
N GLU A 17 11.05 0.90 0.65
CA GLU A 17 10.04 0.10 -0.08
C GLU A 17 8.62 0.38 0.43
N PHE A 18 8.42 0.61 1.73
CA PHE A 18 7.08 0.93 2.27
C PHE A 18 6.60 2.28 1.75
N ARG A 19 7.52 3.25 1.67
CA ARG A 19 7.27 4.56 1.08
C ARG A 19 6.84 4.43 -0.37
N HIS A 20 7.61 3.69 -1.15
CA HIS A 20 7.34 3.47 -2.56
C HIS A 20 6.00 2.78 -2.80
N LEU A 21 5.71 1.70 -2.07
CA LEU A 21 4.43 0.98 -2.16
C LEU A 21 3.23 1.89 -1.84
N LYS A 22 3.39 2.81 -0.88
CA LYS A 22 2.35 3.77 -0.52
C LYS A 22 2.13 4.81 -1.62
N GLU A 23 3.21 5.29 -2.24
CA GLU A 23 3.16 6.18 -3.41
C GLU A 23 2.49 5.47 -4.60
N GLU A 24 2.93 4.26 -4.93
CA GLU A 24 2.34 3.43 -5.98
C GLU A 24 0.84 3.19 -5.74
N HIS A 25 0.46 2.81 -4.52
CA HIS A 25 -0.95 2.65 -4.16
C HIS A 25 -1.76 3.93 -4.41
N GLN A 26 -1.22 5.10 -4.04
CA GLN A 26 -1.85 6.39 -4.31
C GLN A 26 -1.94 6.69 -5.81
N GLN A 27 -0.90 6.37 -6.59
CA GLN A 27 -0.90 6.52 -8.04
C GLN A 27 -1.95 5.61 -8.69
N TYR A 28 -2.04 4.35 -8.28
CA TYR A 28 -3.05 3.42 -8.77
C TYR A 28 -4.48 3.88 -8.46
N GLU A 29 -4.71 4.51 -7.29
CA GLU A 29 -6.00 5.13 -6.98
C GLU A 29 -6.33 6.32 -7.87
N GLN A 30 -5.34 7.18 -8.15
CA GLN A 30 -5.52 8.33 -9.02
C GLN A 30 -5.80 7.90 -10.47
N GLU A 31 -5.04 6.92 -10.99
CA GLU A 31 -5.31 6.32 -12.31
C GLU A 31 -6.71 5.69 -12.34
N LEU A 32 -7.07 4.89 -11.33
CA LEU A 32 -8.41 4.30 -11.24
C LEU A 32 -9.52 5.36 -11.25
N ALA A 33 -9.37 6.44 -10.48
CA ALA A 33 -10.34 7.52 -10.43
C ALA A 33 -10.44 8.27 -11.76
N ALA A 34 -9.31 8.47 -12.46
CA ALA A 34 -9.29 9.09 -13.78
C ALA A 34 -10.01 8.22 -14.82
N LEU A 35 -9.78 6.91 -14.80
CA LEU A 35 -10.45 5.97 -15.71
C LEU A 35 -11.95 5.88 -15.40
N GLN A 36 -12.34 5.80 -14.12
CA GLN A 36 -13.74 5.73 -13.68
C GLN A 36 -14.54 7.01 -13.93
N ARG A 37 -13.88 8.16 -14.14
CA ARG A 37 -14.55 9.41 -14.53
C ARG A 37 -15.11 9.37 -15.95
N SER A 38 -14.64 8.44 -16.81
CA SER A 38 -15.19 8.30 -18.15
C SER A 38 -16.55 7.59 -18.10
N PRO A 39 -17.63 8.19 -18.66
CA PRO A 39 -18.95 7.57 -18.70
C PRO A 39 -19.01 6.30 -19.58
N PHE A 40 -18.06 6.14 -20.50
CA PHE A 40 -17.91 4.95 -21.33
C PHE A 40 -16.47 4.45 -21.26
N LEU A 41 -16.29 3.26 -20.68
CA LEU A 41 -15.00 2.58 -20.59
C LEU A 41 -14.83 1.68 -21.83
N SER A 42 -13.79 1.92 -22.62
CA SER A 42 -13.37 1.01 -23.68
C SER A 42 -12.83 -0.30 -23.09
N ALA A 43 -12.76 -1.38 -23.90
CA ALA A 43 -12.21 -2.67 -23.46
C ALA A 43 -10.80 -2.55 -22.84
N ASP A 44 -9.95 -1.72 -23.44
CA ASP A 44 -8.62 -1.37 -22.92
C ASP A 44 -8.68 -0.73 -21.52
N GLN A 45 -9.63 0.16 -21.31
CA GLN A 45 -9.83 0.86 -20.04
C GLN A 45 -10.34 -0.10 -18.95
N GLN A 46 -11.23 -1.03 -19.31
CA GLN A 46 -11.70 -2.07 -18.39
C GLN A 46 -10.58 -3.04 -18.00
N TRP A 47 -9.75 -3.43 -18.97
CA TRP A 47 -8.56 -4.23 -18.70
C TRP A 47 -7.60 -3.48 -17.77
N ARG A 48 -7.32 -2.21 -18.07
CA ARG A 48 -6.46 -1.35 -17.25
C ARG A 48 -6.98 -1.17 -15.82
N ILE A 49 -8.28 -0.94 -15.64
CA ILE A 49 -8.92 -0.89 -14.32
C ILE A 49 -8.73 -2.20 -13.55
N SER A 50 -8.90 -3.34 -14.22
CA SER A 50 -8.75 -4.66 -13.59
C SER A 50 -7.30 -4.89 -13.18
N GLU A 51 -6.35 -4.49 -14.02
CA GLU A 51 -4.93 -4.55 -13.74
C GLU A 51 -4.54 -3.65 -12.56
N LEU A 52 -4.99 -2.39 -12.56
CA LEU A 52 -4.75 -1.45 -11.47
C LEU A 52 -5.34 -1.93 -10.14
N LYS A 53 -6.52 -2.56 -10.15
CA LYS A 53 -7.09 -3.17 -8.95
C LYS A 53 -6.21 -4.30 -8.40
N LYS A 54 -5.64 -5.13 -9.27
CA LYS A 54 -4.69 -6.19 -8.86
C LYS A 54 -3.40 -5.58 -8.30
N LEU A 55 -2.80 -4.62 -9.00
CA LEU A 55 -1.59 -3.95 -8.55
C LEU A 55 -1.79 -3.26 -7.19
N LYS A 56 -2.93 -2.59 -7.02
CA LYS A 56 -3.32 -1.98 -5.74
C LYS A 56 -3.46 -3.02 -4.63
N LEU A 57 -4.06 -4.17 -4.93
CA LEU A 57 -4.17 -5.27 -3.97
C LEU A 57 -2.79 -5.81 -3.59
N MET A 58 -1.93 -6.07 -4.57
CA MET A 58 -0.55 -6.54 -4.34
C MET A 58 0.27 -5.53 -3.54
N ALA A 59 0.16 -4.24 -3.84
CA ALA A 59 0.83 -3.18 -3.08
C ALA A 59 0.35 -3.15 -1.63
N LYS A 60 -0.96 -3.33 -1.41
CA LYS A 60 -1.55 -3.44 -0.07
C LYS A 60 -1.05 -4.68 0.66
N ASP A 61 -1.07 -5.86 0.03
CA ASP A 61 -0.58 -7.10 0.62
C ASP A 61 0.89 -6.97 1.02
N ARG A 62 1.70 -6.31 0.18
CA ARG A 62 3.10 -6.05 0.46
C ARG A 62 3.29 -5.08 1.64
N MET A 63 2.52 -4.00 1.69
CA MET A 63 2.52 -3.09 2.84
C MET A 63 2.11 -3.82 4.14
N GLU A 64 1.12 -4.70 4.07
CA GLU A 64 0.64 -5.46 5.21
C GLU A 64 1.67 -6.49 5.70
N ALA A 65 2.39 -7.14 4.79
CA ALA A 65 3.52 -8.01 5.11
C ALA A 65 4.62 -7.25 5.87
N ILE A 66 5.04 -6.09 5.36
CA ILE A 66 6.04 -5.22 6.04
C ILE A 66 5.54 -4.81 7.43
N LEU A 67 4.26 -4.43 7.56
CA LEU A 67 3.68 -4.09 8.86
C LEU A 67 3.66 -5.28 9.83
N ARG A 68 3.44 -6.49 9.33
CA ARG A 68 3.45 -7.72 10.13
C ARG A 68 4.87 -8.06 10.60
N GLU A 69 5.85 -7.95 9.70
CA GLU A 69 7.27 -8.13 10.03
C GLU A 69 7.74 -7.10 11.07
N ALA A 70 7.39 -5.83 10.86
CA ALA A 70 7.73 -4.75 11.79
C ALA A 70 7.09 -4.95 13.17
N ARG A 71 5.84 -5.43 13.24
CA ARG A 71 5.19 -5.82 14.51
C ARG A 71 5.88 -6.98 15.19
N GLY A 72 6.34 -7.98 14.43
CA GLY A 72 7.12 -9.11 14.95
C GLY A 72 8.46 -8.65 15.55
N LEU A 73 9.19 -7.80 14.83
CA LEU A 73 10.46 -7.22 15.27
C LEU A 73 10.30 -6.33 16.51
N GLN A 74 9.21 -5.58 16.63
CA GLN A 74 8.95 -4.78 17.83
C GLN A 74 8.64 -5.64 19.05
N LYS A 75 7.89 -6.75 18.88
CA LYS A 75 7.60 -7.66 20.00
C LYS A 75 8.84 -8.40 20.50
N SER A 76 9.75 -8.80 19.61
CA SER A 76 11.02 -9.42 20.03
C SER A 76 11.93 -8.41 20.74
N ALA A 77 11.98 -7.16 20.29
CA ALA A 77 12.74 -6.11 20.97
C ALA A 77 12.19 -5.78 22.38
N GLN A 78 10.88 -5.85 22.58
CA GLN A 78 10.25 -5.61 23.89
C GLN A 78 10.35 -6.78 24.87
N ALA A 79 10.53 -8.01 24.38
CA ALA A 79 10.62 -9.21 25.22
C ALA A 79 12.02 -9.46 25.82
N THR A 80 13.01 -8.63 25.49
CA THR A 80 14.41 -8.81 25.92
C THR A 80 14.85 -7.76 26.96
N ALA A 81 13.91 -7.01 27.54
CA ALA A 81 14.13 -6.02 28.60
C ALA A 81 13.27 -6.37 29.83
#